data_AF-X1KVP0-F1
#
_entry.id   AF-X1KVP0-F1
#
_cell.length_a   1.000
_cell.length_b   1.000
_cell.length_c   1.000
_cell.angle_alpha   90.00
_cell.angle_beta   90.00
_cell.angle_gamma   90.00
#
_symmetry.space_group_name_H-M   'P 1'
#
loop_
_entity.id
_entity.type
_entity.pdbx_description
1 polymer ?
#
loop_
_entity_poly.entity_id
_entity_poly.type
_entity_poly.pdbx_seq_one_letter_code
_entity_poly.pdbx_strand_id
1 'polypeptide(L)'
;KSPEKSKKNKPLTRVRAWQLINEWCREVGIEERMGTHTLRKTLGYQMRKKGIAIEVIQAILGHSNPKVPSRYIGISDDELEEV
;
A
#
# COMPACT_ATOMS: atom_id res chain seq x y z
N LYS A 1 30.06 -31.67 2.92
CA LYS A 1 30.43 -30.44 2.19
C LYS A 1 29.17 -29.67 1.83
N SER A 2 28.83 -28.61 2.57
CA SER A 2 28.15 -27.43 2.00
C SER A 2 29.15 -26.68 1.11
N PRO A 3 28.78 -25.83 0.12
CA PRO A 3 27.82 -24.74 0.32
C PRO A 3 26.94 -24.29 -0.87
N GLU A 4 25.92 -23.49 -0.53
CA GLU A 4 25.36 -22.38 -1.32
C GLU A 4 24.89 -22.64 -2.77
N LYS A 5 23.66 -23.14 -2.92
CA LYS A 5 22.90 -22.91 -4.16
C LYS A 5 22.48 -21.43 -4.24
N SER A 6 23.28 -20.66 -4.96
CA SER A 6 23.06 -19.31 -5.51
C SER A 6 21.60 -18.83 -5.54
N LYS A 7 21.11 -18.27 -4.42
CA LYS A 7 19.92 -17.40 -4.40
C LYS A 7 20.30 -15.91 -4.45
N LYS A 8 21.46 -15.58 -5.03
CA LYS A 8 21.90 -14.19 -5.15
C LYS A 8 21.10 -13.52 -6.27
N ASN A 9 20.36 -12.46 -5.91
CA ASN A 9 19.71 -11.51 -6.81
C ASN A 9 18.53 -12.02 -7.66
N LYS A 10 17.54 -12.70 -7.06
CA LYS A 10 16.25 -12.97 -7.72
C LYS A 10 15.21 -11.91 -7.34
N PRO A 11 14.25 -11.57 -8.23
CA PRO A 11 13.13 -10.71 -7.87
C PRO A 11 12.41 -11.21 -6.62
N LEU A 12 12.02 -10.28 -5.75
CA LEU A 12 11.22 -10.60 -4.58
C LEU A 12 9.87 -11.18 -5.03
N THR A 13 9.48 -12.30 -4.42
CA THR A 13 8.12 -12.81 -4.60
C THR A 13 7.14 -11.91 -3.85
N ARG A 14 5.88 -11.88 -4.30
CA ARG A 14 4.80 -11.17 -3.59
C ARG A 14 4.73 -11.57 -2.11
N VAL A 15 4.87 -12.86 -1.84
CA VAL A 15 4.85 -13.40 -0.47
C VAL A 15 6.03 -12.88 0.35
N ARG A 16 7.24 -12.85 -0.22
CA ARG A 16 8.42 -12.32 0.49
C ARG A 16 8.27 -10.84 0.79
N ALA A 17 7.75 -10.05 -0.15
CA ALA A 17 7.47 -8.63 0.07
C ALA A 17 6.44 -8.44 1.21
N TRP A 18 5.37 -9.23 1.23
CA TRP A 18 4.38 -9.19 2.32
C TRP A 18 4.99 -9.56 3.67
N GLN A 19 5.82 -10.60 3.75
CA GLN A 19 6.51 -11.00 4.97
C GLN A 19 7.41 -9.88 5.51
N LEU A 20 8.26 -9.30 4.66
CA LEU A 20 9.15 -8.21 5.03
C LEU A 20 8.38 -6.99 5.56
N ILE A 21 7.29 -6.61 4.90
CA ILE A 21 6.45 -5.49 5.36
C ILE A 21 5.89 -5.77 6.77
N ASN A 22 5.35 -6.97 7.02
CA ASN A 22 4.82 -7.30 8.35
C ASN A 22 5.91 -7.37 9.42
N GLU A 23 7.10 -7.85 9.06
CA GLU A 23 8.27 -7.87 9.94
C GLU A 23 8.64 -6.45 10.38
N TRP A 24 8.83 -5.54 9.43
CA TRP A 24 9.13 -4.13 9.73
C TRP A 24 8.01 -3.42 10.48
N CYS A 25 6.74 -3.71 10.18
CA CYS A 25 5.62 -3.16 10.93
C CYS A 25 5.66 -3.58 12.41
N ARG A 26 5.96 -4.85 12.70
CA ARG A 26 6.10 -5.32 14.08
C ARG A 26 7.28 -4.69 14.81
N GLU A 27 8.40 -4.47 14.11
CA GLU A 27 9.58 -3.80 14.68
C GLU A 27 9.27 -2.38 15.17
N VAL A 28 8.29 -1.71 14.56
CA VAL A 28 7.85 -0.36 14.95
C VAL A 28 6.56 -0.35 15.79
N GLY A 29 6.12 -1.52 16.27
CA GLY A 29 4.93 -1.66 17.13
C GLY A 29 3.58 -1.64 16.43
N ILE A 30 3.54 -1.82 15.09
CA ILE A 30 2.30 -2.01 14.32
C ILE A 30 1.98 -3.50 14.29
N GLU A 31 0.94 -3.91 15.00
CA GLU A 31 0.55 -5.32 15.16
C GLU A 31 -0.42 -5.80 14.06
N GLU A 32 -1.03 -4.87 13.34
CA GLU A 32 -1.95 -5.16 12.25
C GLU A 32 -1.25 -5.78 11.04
N ARG A 33 -2.03 -6.52 10.25
CA ARG A 33 -1.55 -7.13 9.02
C ARG A 33 -1.39 -6.09 7.92
N MET A 34 -0.16 -5.67 7.70
CA MET A 34 0.20 -4.72 6.64
C MET A 34 0.66 -5.45 5.39
N GLY A 35 0.48 -4.81 4.23
CA GLY A 35 0.86 -5.41 2.95
C GLY A 35 0.89 -4.39 1.83
N THR A 36 1.28 -4.83 0.64
CA THR A 36 1.45 -3.94 -0.53
C THR A 36 0.16 -3.18 -0.89
N HIS A 37 -1.01 -3.80 -0.72
CA HIS A 37 -2.29 -3.12 -0.94
C HIS A 37 -2.63 -2.09 0.15
N THR A 38 -2.27 -2.37 1.41
CA THR A 38 -2.48 -1.41 2.50
C THR A 38 -1.60 -0.17 2.28
N LEU A 39 -0.31 -0.38 1.96
CA LEU A 39 0.60 0.72 1.62
C LEU A 39 0.10 1.55 0.43
N ARG A 40 -0.45 0.89 -0.61
CA ARG A 40 -1.07 1.58 -1.75
C ARG A 40 -2.25 2.47 -1.32
N LYS A 41 -3.11 1.98 -0.42
CA LYS A 41 -4.22 2.77 0.14
C LYS A 41 -3.70 3.96 0.95
N THR A 42 -2.71 3.74 1.81
CA THR A 42 -2.10 4.80 2.62
C THR A 42 -1.53 5.91 1.76
N LEU A 43 -0.84 5.57 0.65
CA LEU A 43 -0.34 6.57 -0.31
C LEU A 43 -1.48 7.41 -0.90
N GLY A 44 -2.54 6.76 -1.40
CA GLY A 44 -3.70 7.44 -1.96
C GLY A 44 -4.39 8.36 -0.94
N TYR A 45 -4.58 7.89 0.29
CA TYR A 45 -5.14 8.67 1.40
C TYR A 45 -4.29 9.89 1.74
N GLN A 46 -2.97 9.74 1.87
CA GLN A 46 -2.07 10.86 2.15
C GLN A 46 -2.05 11.90 1.03
N MET A 47 -2.11 11.47 -0.24
CA MET A 47 -2.19 12.38 -1.38
C MET A 47 -3.51 13.17 -1.38
N ARG A 48 -4.62 12.51 -1.08
CA ARG A 48 -5.94 13.16 -0.93
C ARG A 48 -5.92 14.18 0.21
N LYS A 49 -5.39 13.82 1.38
CA LYS A 49 -5.28 14.73 2.55
C LYS A 49 -4.43 15.97 2.25
N LYS A 50 -3.49 15.88 1.30
CA LYS A 50 -2.69 17.00 0.80
C LYS A 50 -3.38 17.82 -0.30
N GLY A 51 -4.62 17.49 -0.66
CA GLY A 51 -5.40 18.20 -1.68
C GLY A 51 -4.98 17.88 -3.12
N ILE A 52 -4.29 16.77 -3.37
CA ILE A 52 -3.91 16.37 -4.74
C ILE A 52 -5.17 15.93 -5.49
N ALA A 53 -5.33 16.43 -6.72
CA ALA A 53 -6.46 16.09 -7.58
C ALA A 53 -6.55 14.57 -7.83
N ILE A 54 -7.78 14.04 -7.83
CA ILE A 54 -8.02 12.60 -7.86
C ILE A 54 -7.49 11.94 -9.13
N GLU A 55 -7.55 12.64 -10.26
CA GLU A 55 -7.07 12.21 -11.56
C GLU A 55 -5.54 11.98 -11.53
N VAL A 56 -4.82 12.84 -10.80
CA VAL A 56 -3.38 12.74 -10.59
C VAL A 56 -3.05 11.53 -9.69
N ILE A 57 -3.82 11.35 -8.61
CA ILE A 57 -3.66 10.18 -7.72
C ILE A 57 -3.88 8.89 -8.51
N GLN A 58 -4.93 8.82 -9.34
CA GLN A 58 -5.22 7.65 -10.16
C GLN A 58 -4.11 7.33 -11.17
N ALA A 59 -3.56 8.36 -11.82
CA ALA A 59 -2.43 8.21 -12.72
C ALA A 59 -1.21 7.63 -12.00
N ILE A 60 -0.88 8.14 -10.81
CA ILE A 60 0.24 7.66 -9.98
C ILE A 60 0.02 6.21 -9.53
N LEU A 61 -1.23 5.84 -9.17
CA LEU A 61 -1.56 4.48 -8.74
C LEU A 61 -1.71 3.48 -9.89
N GLY A 62 -1.63 3.94 -11.15
CA GLY A 62 -1.71 3.10 -12.35
C GLY A 62 -3.11 2.57 -12.64
N HIS A 63 -4.16 3.29 -12.22
CA HIS A 63 -5.55 2.92 -12.53
C HIS A 63 -5.94 3.47 -13.91
N SER A 64 -6.04 2.59 -14.91
CA SER A 64 -6.39 2.95 -16.30
C SER A 64 -7.87 3.27 -16.52
N ASN A 65 -8.74 3.00 -15.53
CA ASN A 65 -10.17 3.29 -15.61
C ASN A 65 -10.58 4.21 -14.44
N PRO A 66 -11.13 5.40 -14.72
CA PRO A 66 -11.64 6.31 -13.70
C PRO A 66 -12.84 5.77 -12.92
N LYS A 67 -13.37 4.58 -13.24
CA LYS A 67 -14.34 3.86 -12.39
C LYS A 67 -13.74 3.26 -11.12
N VAL A 68 -12.41 3.27 -10.95
CA VAL A 68 -11.74 2.88 -9.70
C VAL A 68 -11.09 4.11 -9.06
N PRO A 69 -11.89 4.98 -8.42
CA PRO A 69 -11.49 5.45 -7.11
C PRO A 69 -12.67 5.68 -6.14
N SER A 70 -13.95 5.58 -6.52
CA SER A 70 -15.06 5.90 -5.58
C SER A 70 -15.04 5.04 -4.31
N ARG A 71 -14.55 3.80 -4.39
CA ARG A 71 -14.37 2.89 -3.24
C ARG A 71 -13.02 2.98 -2.52
N TYR A 72 -12.02 3.63 -3.14
CA TYR A 72 -10.69 3.87 -2.55
C TYR A 72 -10.63 5.21 -1.83
N ILE A 73 -11.44 6.17 -2.26
CA ILE A 73 -11.59 7.44 -1.58
C ILE A 73 -12.28 7.23 -0.25
N GLY A 74 -13.08 6.16 -0.09
CA GLY A 74 -13.56 5.68 1.20
C GLY A 74 -13.86 6.87 2.09
N ILE A 75 -14.94 7.59 1.78
CA ILE A 75 -15.68 8.25 2.83
C ILE A 75 -15.95 7.10 3.82
N SER A 76 -15.04 6.88 4.77
CA SER A 76 -15.41 6.27 6.03
C SER A 76 -16.46 7.22 6.56
N ASP A 77 -17.55 6.69 7.06
CA ASP A 77 -18.60 7.51 7.66
C ASP A 77 -18.01 8.50 8.69
N ASP A 78 -16.84 8.19 9.26
CA ASP A 78 -16.00 9.06 10.10
C ASP A 78 -15.61 10.43 9.47
N GLU A 79 -15.45 10.55 8.14
CA GLU A 79 -15.15 11.85 7.49
C GLU A 79 -16.41 12.71 7.25
N LEU A 80 -17.62 12.16 7.38
CA LEU A 80 -18.88 12.93 7.29
C LEU A 80 -19.27 13.58 8.62
N GLU A 81 -18.72 13.12 9.75
CA GLU A 81 -19.02 13.66 11.08
C GLU A 81 -18.26 14.94 11.45
N GLU A 82 -17.27 15.37 10.64
CA GLU A 82 -16.51 16.62 10.84
C GLU A 82 -16.99 17.80 9.96
N VAL A 83 -18.24 17.77 9.46
CA VAL A 83 -18.86 18.91 8.75
C VAL A 83 -19.89 19.62 9.61
#